data_AF-A0A8T2IT86-F1
#
_entry.id   AF-A0A8T2IT86-F1
#
_cell.length_a   1.000
_cell.length_b   1.000
_cell.length_c   1.000
_cell.angle_alpha   90.00
_cell.angle_beta   90.00
_cell.angle_gamma   90.00
#
_symmetry.space_group_name_H-M   'P 1'
#
loop_
_entity.id
_entity.type
_entity.pdbx_description
1 polymer ?
#
loop_
_entity_poly.entity_id
_entity_poly.type
_entity_poly.pdbx_seq_one_letter_code
_entity_poly.pdbx_strand_id
1 'polypeptide(L)'
;MVFLIAITITTRTPVTITTERCPVQEKLRNDNLTWMWEASKALYPDIYLEQALKMSENVGPYVKHRILEGIRVAKNRPILPYARIVYTYSMEFLTQEDLIQTIGQSAALGSAGIILWGNARYSVSKDSCLAVNSYIDETVGHYIVNVTSSVILCSKAVCTGNGRCVRKDPSSDTHLHLHPESFKIKRNPQGKGFVVSGQASNWDIMYFGVYFECRCYPKWEGEDCSRKRLR
;
A
#
# COMPACT_ATOMS: atom_id res chain seq x y z
N MET A 1 20.72 15.43 2.08
CA MET A 1 20.83 14.20 1.27
C MET A 1 19.60 13.35 1.53
N VAL A 2 18.69 13.21 0.56
CA VAL A 2 17.64 12.20 0.62
C VAL A 2 18.27 10.94 0.03
N PHE A 3 18.60 9.97 0.89
CA PHE A 3 18.99 8.65 0.41
C PHE A 3 17.74 7.98 -0.17
N LEU A 4 17.54 8.16 -1.47
CA LEU A 4 16.59 7.38 -2.27
C LEU A 4 17.23 6.00 -2.49
N ILE A 5 17.26 5.21 -1.41
CA ILE A 5 17.70 3.84 -1.50
C ILE A 5 16.41 3.04 -1.62
N ALA A 6 16.10 2.65 -2.85
CA ALA A 6 15.23 1.51 -3.08
C ALA A 6 15.96 0.32 -2.43
N ILE A 7 15.67 0.07 -1.16
CA ILE A 7 16.25 -1.06 -0.47
C ILE A 7 15.51 -2.25 -1.05
N THR A 8 16.21 -3.03 -1.87
CA THR A 8 15.75 -4.37 -2.20
C THR A 8 15.91 -5.19 -0.93
N ILE A 9 14.85 -5.21 -0.12
CA ILE A 9 14.82 -5.88 1.19
C ILE A 9 14.88 -7.42 1.04
N THR A 10 14.80 -7.96 -0.18
CA THR A 10 15.00 -9.37 -0.47
C THR A 10 15.87 -9.55 -1.71
N THR A 11 16.86 -10.44 -1.66
CA THR A 11 17.76 -10.74 -2.77
C THR A 11 17.02 -11.27 -3.99
N ARG A 12 17.43 -10.84 -5.20
CA ARG A 12 17.08 -11.47 -6.48
C ARG A 12 17.63 -12.91 -6.49
N THR A 13 16.77 -13.91 -6.39
CA THR A 13 17.07 -15.27 -6.86
C THR A 13 15.96 -15.72 -7.81
N PRO A 14 16.25 -15.99 -9.11
CA PRO A 14 15.22 -16.20 -10.13
C PRO A 14 14.52 -17.57 -10.14
N VAL A 15 14.79 -18.49 -9.21
CA VAL A 15 14.40 -19.92 -9.40
C VAL A 15 13.67 -20.56 -8.21
N THR A 16 13.45 -19.85 -7.10
CA THR A 16 12.65 -20.36 -5.99
C THR A 16 11.84 -19.23 -5.38
N ILE A 17 10.66 -18.97 -5.95
CA ILE A 17 9.62 -18.16 -5.30
C ILE A 17 9.00 -19.05 -4.20
N THR A 18 9.78 -19.35 -3.17
CA THR A 18 9.28 -20.04 -1.97
C THR A 18 8.86 -18.96 -0.98
N THR A 19 7.55 -18.79 -0.81
CA THR A 19 6.77 -18.75 0.46
C THR A 19 7.27 -17.98 1.70
N GLU A 20 8.46 -17.42 1.73
CA GLU A 20 9.13 -17.14 3.00
C GLU A 20 9.11 -15.67 3.41
N ARG A 21 8.99 -15.50 4.73
CA ARG A 21 9.37 -14.28 5.46
C ARG A 21 10.73 -13.78 4.94
N CYS A 22 10.99 -12.47 5.08
CA CYS A 22 12.32 -11.91 4.80
C CYS A 22 13.40 -12.82 5.42
N PRO A 23 14.32 -13.40 4.61
CA PRO A 23 15.28 -14.40 5.10
C PRO A 23 16.07 -13.86 6.29
N VAL A 24 16.35 -14.71 7.28
CA VAL A 24 17.01 -14.30 8.53
C VAL A 24 18.32 -13.54 8.26
N GLN A 25 19.11 -14.00 7.29
CA GLN A 25 20.35 -13.35 6.89
C GLN A 25 20.14 -11.94 6.34
N GLU A 26 19.07 -11.71 5.58
CA GLU A 26 18.74 -10.39 5.05
C GLU A 26 18.27 -9.44 6.17
N LYS A 27 17.52 -9.93 7.16
CA LYS A 27 17.17 -9.14 8.35
C LYS A 27 18.41 -8.71 9.14
N LEU A 28 19.38 -9.63 9.32
CA LEU A 28 20.65 -9.32 9.99
C LEU A 28 21.49 -8.30 9.20
N ARG A 29 21.51 -8.39 7.86
CA ARG A 29 22.15 -7.38 7.01
C ARG A 29 21.46 -6.03 7.14
N ASN A 30 20.13 -6.01 7.17
CA ASN A 30 19.35 -4.79 7.40
C ASN A 30 19.63 -4.19 8.78
N ASP A 31 19.85 -5.00 9.82
CA ASP A 31 20.21 -4.50 11.16
C ASP A 31 21.55 -3.74 11.16
N ASN A 32 22.51 -4.19 10.34
CA ASN A 32 23.80 -3.52 10.14
C ASN A 32 23.70 -2.19 9.36
N LEU A 33 22.55 -1.89 8.78
CA LEU A 33 22.29 -0.64 8.04
C LEU A 33 21.62 0.44 8.89
N THR A 34 21.69 0.34 10.22
CA THR A 34 21.09 1.30 11.15
C THR A 34 21.48 2.76 10.85
N TRP A 35 22.74 3.01 10.46
CA TRP A 35 23.22 4.35 10.06
C TRP A 35 22.40 4.96 8.91
N MET A 36 21.97 4.12 7.96
CA MET A 36 21.21 4.50 6.79
C MET A 36 19.75 4.79 7.14
N TRP A 37 19.16 3.94 7.98
CA TRP A 37 17.80 4.11 8.50
C TRP A 37 17.70 5.41 9.31
N GLU A 38 18.70 5.70 10.13
CA GLU A 38 18.71 6.88 11.00
C GLU A 38 18.85 8.18 10.21
N ALA A 39 19.69 8.18 9.17
CA ALA A 39 19.84 9.28 8.24
C ALA A 39 18.61 9.50 7.34
N SER A 40 17.78 8.48 7.14
CA SER A 40 16.59 8.55 6.28
C SER A 40 15.41 9.27 6.94
N LYS A 41 14.59 9.96 6.14
CA LYS A 41 13.31 10.58 6.59
C LYS A 41 12.09 9.75 6.28
N ALA A 42 12.22 8.83 5.33
CA ALA A 42 11.21 7.89 4.89
C ALA A 42 11.93 6.67 4.31
N LEU A 43 11.24 5.54 4.20
CA LEU A 43 11.75 4.33 3.57
C LEU A 43 10.88 3.94 2.39
N TYR A 44 11.51 3.39 1.35
CA TYR A 44 10.93 3.20 0.03
C TYR A 44 11.13 1.77 -0.47
N PRO A 45 10.52 0.76 0.20
CA PRO A 45 10.68 -0.62 -0.23
C PRO A 45 10.09 -0.80 -1.63
N ASP A 46 10.83 -1.42 -2.53
CA ASP A 46 10.32 -1.84 -3.82
C ASP A 46 9.34 -3.01 -3.61
N ILE A 47 8.19 -3.04 -4.28
CA ILE A 47 7.22 -4.16 -4.25
C ILE A 47 6.75 -4.52 -5.67
N TYR A 48 7.61 -4.31 -6.67
CA TYR A 48 7.28 -4.66 -8.05
C TYR A 48 7.02 -6.16 -8.18
N LEU A 49 6.00 -6.50 -8.98
CA LEU A 49 5.67 -7.87 -9.31
C LEU A 49 6.31 -8.24 -10.64
N GLU A 50 6.96 -9.39 -10.71
CA GLU A 50 7.40 -9.99 -11.97
C GLU A 50 6.22 -10.68 -12.66
N GLN A 51 6.28 -10.85 -13.98
CA GLN A 51 5.19 -11.46 -14.74
C GLN A 51 4.86 -12.90 -14.29
N ALA A 52 5.87 -13.64 -13.80
CA ALA A 52 5.70 -14.97 -13.23
C ALA A 52 4.85 -15.01 -11.94
N LEU A 53 4.67 -13.86 -11.27
CA LEU A 53 3.84 -13.75 -10.07
C LEU A 53 2.38 -13.40 -10.39
N LYS A 54 2.01 -13.17 -11.65
CA LYS A 54 0.65 -12.77 -12.02
C LYS A 54 -0.40 -13.71 -11.43
N MET A 55 -1.31 -13.15 -10.63
CA MET A 55 -2.39 -13.90 -9.95
C MET A 55 -1.88 -15.10 -9.14
N SER A 56 -0.62 -15.07 -8.70
CA SER A 56 -0.06 -16.12 -7.85
C SER A 56 -0.50 -15.89 -6.41
N GLU A 57 -0.81 -16.97 -5.69
CA GLU A 57 -1.00 -16.96 -4.23
C GLU A 57 0.19 -16.36 -3.47
N ASN A 58 1.37 -16.29 -4.10
CA ASN A 58 2.58 -15.73 -3.53
C ASN A 58 2.66 -14.19 -3.56
N VAL A 59 1.80 -13.49 -4.31
CA VAL A 59 1.83 -12.02 -4.38
C VAL A 59 1.59 -11.39 -3.01
N GLY A 60 0.56 -11.85 -2.30
CA GLY A 60 0.21 -11.36 -0.97
C GLY A 60 1.36 -11.51 0.04
N PRO A 61 1.91 -12.73 0.24
CA PRO A 61 3.10 -12.96 1.07
C PRO A 61 4.32 -12.14 0.64
N TYR A 62 4.60 -12.06 -0.66
CA TYR A 62 5.75 -11.31 -1.20
C TYR A 62 5.69 -9.83 -0.80
N VAL A 63 4.57 -9.16 -1.08
CA VAL A 63 4.39 -7.75 -0.75
C VAL A 63 4.38 -7.54 0.78
N LYS A 64 3.61 -8.37 1.50
CA LYS A 64 3.46 -8.26 2.95
C LYS A 64 4.81 -8.26 3.66
N HIS A 65 5.67 -9.23 3.39
CA HIS A 65 6.93 -9.36 4.13
C HIS A 65 7.92 -8.23 3.83
N ARG A 66 7.92 -7.68 2.62
CA ARG A 66 8.75 -6.52 2.27
C ARG A 66 8.29 -5.25 2.99
N ILE A 67 6.97 -5.08 3.15
CA ILE A 67 6.41 -3.95 3.91
C ILE A 67 6.66 -4.11 5.41
N LEU A 68 6.43 -5.31 5.96
CA LEU A 68 6.67 -5.59 7.39
C LEU A 68 8.13 -5.40 7.77
N GLU A 69 9.07 -5.82 6.91
CA GLU A 69 10.49 -5.61 7.16
C GLU A 69 10.86 -4.13 7.08
N GLY A 70 10.31 -3.39 6.11
CA GLY A 70 10.44 -1.93 6.06
C GLY A 70 9.92 -1.24 7.34
N ILE A 71 8.74 -1.64 7.83
CA ILE A 71 8.17 -1.13 9.08
C ILE A 71 9.09 -1.44 10.28
N ARG A 72 9.65 -2.65 10.35
CA ARG A 72 10.57 -3.08 11.42
C ARG A 72 11.77 -2.15 11.54
N VAL A 73 12.39 -1.78 10.41
CA VAL A 73 13.60 -0.93 10.41
C VAL A 73 13.30 0.57 10.41
N ALA A 74 12.06 0.99 10.12
CA ALA A 74 11.70 2.40 9.99
C ALA A 74 11.83 3.23 11.28
N LYS A 75 11.75 2.61 12.47
CA LYS A 75 11.68 3.31 13.77
C LYS A 75 10.72 4.52 13.74
N ASN A 76 9.47 4.30 13.34
CA ASN A 76 8.38 5.29 13.15
C ASN A 76 8.49 6.25 11.96
N ARG A 77 9.41 6.02 11.02
CA ARG A 77 9.45 6.76 9.74
C ARG A 77 8.33 6.31 8.80
N PRO A 78 7.83 7.20 7.93
CA PRO A 78 6.87 6.83 6.90
C PRO A 78 7.48 5.83 5.91
N ILE A 79 6.70 4.80 5.59
CA ILE A 79 6.98 3.81 4.55
C ILE A 79 6.15 4.17 3.32
N LEU A 80 6.80 4.35 2.18
CA LEU A 80 6.16 4.62 0.89
C LEU A 80 6.66 3.60 -0.14
N PRO A 81 6.03 2.41 -0.23
CA PRO A 81 6.47 1.39 -1.16
C PRO A 81 6.45 1.89 -2.60
N TYR A 82 7.44 1.48 -3.39
CA TYR A 82 7.45 1.67 -4.83
C TYR A 82 6.70 0.51 -5.49
N ALA A 83 5.64 0.83 -6.23
CA ALA A 83 4.84 -0.12 -6.99
C ALA A 83 4.77 0.28 -8.47
N ARG A 84 4.31 -0.63 -9.32
CA ARG A 84 4.03 -0.36 -10.75
C ARG A 84 2.59 -0.75 -11.04
N ILE A 85 2.08 -0.23 -12.15
CA ILE A 85 0.77 -0.62 -12.71
C ILE A 85 0.88 -1.76 -13.73
N VAL A 86 2.11 -2.19 -14.08
CA VAL A 86 2.40 -3.32 -14.96
C VAL A 86 3.35 -4.30 -14.27
N TYR A 87 3.35 -5.55 -14.71
CA TYR A 87 4.37 -6.50 -14.29
C TYR A 87 5.76 -6.10 -14.83
N THR A 88 6.80 -6.45 -14.07
CA THR A 88 8.18 -6.08 -14.38
C THR A 88 8.61 -6.71 -15.69
N TYR A 89 9.33 -5.92 -16.50
CA TYR A 89 9.79 -6.25 -17.85
C TYR A 89 8.69 -6.45 -18.91
N SER A 90 7.41 -6.25 -18.58
CA SER A 90 6.28 -6.30 -19.51
C SER A 90 5.54 -4.95 -19.63
N MET A 91 4.56 -4.89 -20.53
CA MET A 91 3.53 -3.84 -20.62
C MET A 91 2.15 -4.41 -20.22
N GLU A 92 2.15 -5.56 -19.56
CA GLU A 92 0.92 -6.20 -19.09
C GLU A 92 0.52 -5.57 -17.75
N PHE A 93 -0.67 -4.98 -17.71
CA PHE A 93 -1.19 -4.32 -16.52
C PHE A 93 -1.51 -5.31 -15.40
N LEU A 94 -1.34 -4.87 -14.14
CA LEU A 94 -1.71 -5.68 -12.98
C LEU A 94 -3.22 -5.96 -12.97
N THR A 95 -3.60 -7.17 -12.58
CA THR A 95 -5.01 -7.48 -12.34
C THR A 95 -5.53 -6.75 -11.10
N GLN A 96 -6.85 -6.65 -10.95
CA GLN A 96 -7.44 -6.09 -9.74
C GLN A 96 -7.04 -6.87 -8.48
N GLU A 97 -6.90 -8.19 -8.58
CA GLU A 97 -6.42 -9.06 -7.50
C GLU A 97 -4.99 -8.70 -7.07
N ASP A 98 -4.09 -8.48 -8.04
CA ASP A 98 -2.72 -8.08 -7.73
C ASP A 98 -2.64 -6.62 -7.25
N LEU A 99 -3.55 -5.73 -7.66
CA LEU A 99 -3.70 -4.41 -7.04
C LEU A 99 -4.12 -4.50 -5.58
N ILE A 100 -4.99 -5.45 -5.23
CA ILE A 100 -5.36 -5.74 -3.83
C ILE A 100 -4.16 -6.20 -3.04
N GLN A 101 -3.41 -7.15 -3.56
CA GLN A 101 -2.25 -7.70 -2.87
C GLN A 101 -1.01 -6.79 -2.89
N THR A 102 -1.03 -5.68 -3.65
CA THR A 102 0.02 -4.65 -3.66
C THR A 102 -0.39 -3.37 -2.92
N ILE A 103 -1.26 -2.56 -3.54
CA ILE A 103 -1.70 -1.26 -3.01
C ILE A 103 -2.60 -1.47 -1.78
N GLY A 104 -3.56 -2.39 -1.86
CA GLY A 104 -4.45 -2.70 -0.73
C GLY A 104 -3.70 -3.23 0.48
N GLN A 105 -2.82 -4.21 0.26
CA GLN A 105 -1.92 -4.77 1.27
C GLN A 105 -1.07 -3.67 1.94
N SER A 106 -0.53 -2.74 1.15
CA SER A 106 0.27 -1.62 1.65
C SER A 106 -0.53 -0.69 2.56
N ALA A 107 -1.74 -0.33 2.16
CA ALA A 107 -2.63 0.50 2.96
C ALA A 107 -3.03 -0.20 4.27
N ALA A 108 -3.44 -1.47 4.19
CA ALA A 108 -3.86 -2.24 5.36
C ALA A 108 -2.73 -2.49 6.37
N LEU A 109 -1.46 -2.55 5.94
CA LEU A 109 -0.29 -2.65 6.84
C LEU A 109 0.16 -1.29 7.41
N GLY A 110 -0.54 -0.20 7.09
CA GLY A 110 -0.26 1.13 7.64
C GLY A 110 0.88 1.87 6.97
N SER A 111 1.13 1.59 5.68
CA SER A 111 2.04 2.42 4.87
C SER A 111 1.56 3.86 4.83
N ALA A 112 2.49 4.81 4.73
CA ALA A 112 2.15 6.23 4.69
C ALA A 112 1.57 6.68 3.35
N GLY A 113 1.81 5.90 2.30
CA GLY A 113 1.35 6.11 0.94
C GLY A 113 1.99 5.06 0.03
N ILE A 114 1.85 5.25 -1.28
CA ILE A 114 2.46 4.41 -2.32
C ILE A 114 2.98 5.28 -3.44
N ILE A 115 4.09 4.88 -4.04
CA ILE A 115 4.67 5.56 -5.20
C ILE A 115 4.47 4.66 -6.41
N LEU A 116 3.59 5.09 -7.32
CA LEU A 116 3.39 4.40 -8.60
C LEU A 116 4.43 4.89 -9.60
N TRP A 117 5.41 4.03 -9.88
CA TRP A 117 6.50 4.32 -10.78
C TRP A 117 6.25 3.77 -12.18
N GLY A 118 6.53 4.61 -13.18
CA GLY A 118 6.46 4.27 -14.60
C GLY A 118 7.79 4.50 -15.30
N ASN A 119 8.07 3.69 -16.32
CA ASN A 119 9.22 3.91 -17.19
C ASN A 119 8.77 4.53 -18.53
N ALA A 120 9.75 4.91 -19.35
CA ALA A 120 9.48 5.56 -20.64
C ALA A 120 8.64 4.71 -21.62
N ARG A 121 8.48 3.39 -21.40
CA ARG A 121 7.65 2.55 -22.26
C ARG A 121 6.17 2.91 -22.19
N TYR A 122 5.70 3.51 -21.09
CA TYR A 122 4.30 3.92 -20.94
C TYR A 122 3.89 5.01 -21.93
N SER A 123 4.87 5.76 -22.46
CA SER A 123 4.65 6.91 -23.34
C SER A 123 5.42 6.84 -24.65
N VAL A 124 5.88 5.65 -25.05
CA VAL A 124 6.71 5.50 -26.26
C VAL A 124 5.89 5.61 -27.54
N SER A 125 4.60 5.25 -27.49
CA SER A 125 3.69 5.30 -28.63
C SER A 125 2.31 5.79 -28.20
N LYS A 126 1.53 6.29 -29.17
CA LYS A 126 0.13 6.66 -28.96
C LYS A 126 -0.66 5.50 -28.35
N ASP A 127 -0.45 4.28 -28.84
CA ASP A 127 -1.13 3.08 -28.35
C ASP A 127 -0.77 2.77 -26.89
N SER A 128 0.51 2.92 -26.51
CA SER A 128 0.93 2.75 -25.11
C SER A 128 0.28 3.77 -24.19
N CYS A 129 0.23 5.05 -24.60
CA CYS A 129 -0.45 6.10 -23.85
C CYS A 129 -1.94 5.81 -23.68
N LEU A 130 -2.62 5.38 -24.76
CA LEU A 130 -4.04 5.07 -24.73
C LEU A 130 -4.34 3.84 -23.87
N ALA A 131 -3.50 2.81 -23.92
CA ALA A 131 -3.61 1.64 -23.06
C ALA A 131 -3.47 2.00 -21.57
N VAL A 132 -2.48 2.83 -21.22
CA VAL A 132 -2.30 3.33 -19.84
C VAL A 132 -3.49 4.18 -19.42
N ASN A 133 -3.99 5.05 -20.30
CA ASN A 133 -5.17 5.86 -20.00
C ASN A 133 -6.41 4.99 -19.75
N SER A 134 -6.66 3.99 -20.59
CA SER A 134 -7.76 3.03 -20.41
C SER A 134 -7.64 2.32 -19.06
N TYR A 135 -6.45 1.81 -18.73
CA TYR A 135 -6.23 1.12 -17.46
C TYR A 135 -6.43 2.03 -16.23
N ILE A 136 -6.04 3.30 -16.32
CA ILE A 136 -6.33 4.30 -15.28
C ILE A 136 -7.83 4.52 -15.13
N ASP A 137 -8.54 4.72 -16.24
CA ASP A 137 -9.97 5.02 -16.25
C ASP A 137 -10.82 3.82 -15.79
N GLU A 138 -10.43 2.61 -16.17
CA GLU A 138 -11.26 1.40 -16.02
C GLU A 138 -10.89 0.56 -14.80
N THR A 139 -9.65 0.63 -14.30
CA THR A 139 -9.17 -0.27 -13.26
C THR A 139 -8.46 0.46 -12.12
N VAL A 140 -7.23 0.93 -12.34
CA VAL A 140 -6.40 1.38 -11.20
C VAL A 140 -6.89 2.69 -10.59
N GLY A 141 -7.47 3.60 -11.38
CA GLY A 141 -8.03 4.85 -10.86
C GLY A 141 -9.21 4.62 -9.92
N HIS A 142 -10.13 3.73 -10.30
CA HIS A 142 -11.26 3.33 -9.45
C HIS A 142 -10.77 2.67 -8.16
N TYR A 143 -9.81 1.75 -8.28
CA TYR A 143 -9.24 1.05 -7.13
C TYR A 143 -8.50 1.98 -6.15
N ILE A 144 -7.71 2.93 -6.66
CA ILE A 144 -7.04 3.95 -5.83
C ILE A 144 -8.07 4.75 -5.03
N VAL A 145 -9.16 5.18 -5.66
CA VAL A 145 -10.22 5.96 -5.01
C VAL A 145 -10.93 5.13 -3.95
N ASN A 146 -11.18 3.84 -4.24
CA ASN A 146 -11.73 2.90 -3.28
C ASN A 146 -10.87 2.82 -2.01
N VAL A 147 -9.60 2.43 -2.15
CA VAL A 147 -8.68 2.27 -1.02
C VAL A 147 -8.49 3.58 -0.26
N THR A 148 -8.20 4.68 -0.97
CA THR A 148 -7.90 5.97 -0.35
C THR A 148 -9.09 6.50 0.45
N SER A 149 -10.30 6.37 -0.09
CA SER A 149 -11.52 6.80 0.60
C SER A 149 -11.80 5.96 1.84
N SER A 150 -11.60 4.64 1.76
CA SER A 150 -11.76 3.75 2.92
C SER A 150 -10.72 4.01 4.02
N VAL A 151 -9.47 4.26 3.66
CA VAL A 151 -8.41 4.66 4.61
C VAL A 151 -8.78 5.96 5.34
N ILE A 152 -9.26 6.98 4.61
CA ILE A 152 -9.71 8.25 5.20
C ILE A 152 -10.91 8.04 6.12
N LEU A 153 -11.89 7.24 5.67
CA LEU A 153 -13.08 6.93 6.45
C LEU A 153 -12.72 6.22 7.75
N CYS A 154 -11.89 5.17 7.69
CA CYS A 154 -11.42 4.45 8.86
C CYS A 154 -10.68 5.38 9.83
N SER A 155 -9.75 6.19 9.32
CA SER A 155 -9.01 7.17 10.12
C SER A 155 -9.95 8.09 10.91
N LYS A 156 -10.99 8.62 10.26
CA LYS A 156 -11.99 9.47 10.92
C LYS A 156 -12.87 8.71 11.91
N ALA A 157 -13.32 7.52 11.53
CA ALA A 157 -14.31 6.75 12.27
C ALA A 157 -13.75 6.12 13.56
N VAL A 158 -12.53 5.56 13.51
CA VAL A 158 -11.95 4.82 14.64
C VAL A 158 -10.66 5.42 15.20
N CYS A 159 -9.99 6.30 14.44
CA CYS A 159 -8.75 6.95 14.89
C CYS A 159 -8.88 8.47 15.05
N THR A 160 -10.11 8.98 15.21
CA THR A 160 -10.45 10.41 15.39
C THR A 160 -9.88 11.38 14.34
N GLY A 161 -9.45 10.86 13.19
CA GLY A 161 -8.71 11.60 12.16
C GLY A 161 -7.23 11.87 12.50
N ASN A 162 -6.76 11.41 13.65
CA ASN A 162 -5.43 11.68 14.21
C ASN A 162 -4.48 10.47 14.15
N GLY A 163 -4.88 9.42 13.45
CA GLY A 163 -4.07 8.23 13.21
C GLY A 163 -4.42 7.53 11.91
N ARG A 164 -3.59 6.55 11.54
CA ARG A 164 -3.87 5.62 10.45
C ARG A 164 -4.42 4.33 11.00
N CYS A 165 -5.37 3.74 10.31
CA CYS A 165 -5.76 2.36 10.56
C CYS A 165 -4.68 1.40 10.08
N VAL A 166 -4.35 0.42 10.93
CA VAL A 166 -3.41 -0.66 10.66
C VAL A 166 -4.11 -1.97 11.02
N ARG A 167 -4.03 -2.96 10.14
CA ARG A 167 -4.63 -4.27 10.35
C ARG A 167 -4.04 -4.93 11.59
N LYS A 168 -4.90 -5.39 12.50
CA LYS A 168 -4.50 -5.99 13.79
C LYS A 168 -3.74 -7.30 13.62
N ASP A 169 -4.22 -8.16 12.72
CA ASP A 169 -3.55 -9.42 12.38
C ASP A 169 -2.93 -9.33 10.98
N PRO A 170 -1.60 -9.12 10.89
CA PRO A 170 -0.89 -9.06 9.61
C PRO A 170 -0.98 -10.36 8.79
N SER A 171 -1.40 -11.48 9.37
CA SER A 171 -1.59 -12.75 8.65
C SER A 171 -2.94 -12.86 7.95
N SER A 172 -3.96 -12.14 8.41
CA SER A 172 -5.29 -12.09 7.80
C SER A 172 -5.30 -11.35 6.45
N ASP A 173 -6.32 -11.60 5.62
CA ASP A 173 -6.51 -10.96 4.30
C ASP A 173 -7.52 -9.79 4.36
N THR A 174 -7.57 -9.07 5.48
CA THR A 174 -8.47 -7.91 5.63
C THR A 174 -7.87 -6.65 5.00
N HIS A 175 -8.69 -5.90 4.28
CA HIS A 175 -8.28 -4.73 3.50
C HIS A 175 -9.17 -3.51 3.80
N LEU A 176 -8.63 -2.32 3.55
CA LEU A 176 -9.38 -1.07 3.66
C LEU A 176 -10.02 -0.74 2.30
N HIS A 177 -11.21 -1.29 2.07
CA HIS A 177 -12.04 -0.99 0.88
C HIS A 177 -13.39 -0.40 1.31
N LEU A 178 -14.02 0.36 0.41
CA LEU A 178 -15.40 0.79 0.54
C LEU A 178 -16.32 -0.39 0.20
N HIS A 179 -17.32 -0.63 1.04
CA HIS A 179 -18.31 -1.66 0.77
C HIS A 179 -19.23 -1.23 -0.41
N PRO A 180 -19.45 -2.09 -1.42
CA PRO A 180 -20.19 -1.72 -2.63
C PRO A 180 -21.69 -1.45 -2.40
N GLU A 181 -22.25 -1.94 -1.29
CA GLU A 181 -23.64 -1.62 -0.89
C GLU A 181 -23.76 -0.23 -0.29
N SER A 182 -22.73 0.23 0.43
CA SER A 182 -22.71 1.52 1.12
C SER A 182 -22.24 2.66 0.20
N PHE A 183 -21.37 2.36 -0.77
CA PHE A 183 -20.71 3.35 -1.61
C PHE A 183 -20.74 3.00 -3.09
N LYS A 184 -20.86 4.04 -3.93
CA LYS A 184 -20.71 3.95 -5.38
C LYS A 184 -19.63 4.91 -5.85
N ILE A 185 -18.64 4.37 -6.56
CA ILE A 185 -17.57 5.13 -7.20
C ILE A 185 -17.91 5.23 -8.69
N LYS A 186 -17.99 6.46 -9.20
CA LYS A 186 -18.29 6.73 -10.62
C LYS A 186 -17.29 7.70 -11.19
N ARG A 187 -17.07 7.65 -12.50
CA ARG A 187 -16.27 8.67 -13.19
C ARG A 187 -16.90 10.04 -13.02
N ASN A 188 -16.09 11.07 -12.83
CA ASN A 188 -16.59 12.43 -12.69
C ASN A 188 -17.21 12.89 -14.04
N PRO A 189 -18.51 13.23 -14.09
CA PRO A 189 -19.14 13.72 -15.32
C PRO A 189 -18.52 15.03 -15.84
N GLN A 190 -17.90 15.80 -14.96
CA GLN A 190 -17.37 17.14 -15.24
C GLN A 190 -15.90 17.12 -15.70
N GLY A 191 -15.29 15.95 -15.87
CA GLY A 191 -13.94 15.83 -16.39
C GLY A 191 -13.12 14.74 -15.71
N LYS A 192 -11.93 15.11 -15.21
CA LYS A 192 -10.94 14.16 -14.71
C LYS A 192 -11.31 13.62 -13.32
N GLY A 193 -11.01 12.34 -13.10
CA GLY A 193 -11.11 11.68 -11.80
C GLY A 193 -12.43 10.96 -11.55
N PHE A 194 -12.67 10.62 -10.28
CA PHE A 194 -13.83 9.85 -9.83
C PHE A 194 -14.54 10.57 -8.68
N VAL A 195 -15.83 10.31 -8.53
CA VAL A 195 -16.67 10.79 -7.43
C VAL A 195 -17.13 9.59 -6.63
N VAL A 196 -17.01 9.69 -5.32
CA VAL A 196 -17.55 8.71 -4.37
C VAL A 196 -18.85 9.25 -3.81
N SER A 197 -19.91 8.45 -3.88
CA SER A 197 -21.23 8.75 -3.32
C SER A 197 -21.64 7.64 -2.35
N GLY A 198 -22.43 7.97 -1.34
CA GLY A 198 -22.84 7.05 -0.28
C GLY A 198 -22.38 7.50 1.10
N GLN A 199 -22.68 6.69 2.11
CA GLN A 199 -22.34 6.94 3.51
C GLN A 199 -22.02 5.61 4.20
N ALA A 200 -21.10 5.65 5.15
CA ALA A 200 -20.74 4.48 5.93
C ALA A 200 -21.91 4.01 6.78
N SER A 201 -22.21 2.72 6.70
CA SER A 201 -23.15 2.04 7.59
C SER A 201 -22.51 1.76 8.95
N ASN A 202 -23.31 1.38 9.93
CA ASN A 202 -22.80 0.92 11.22
C ASN A 202 -21.91 -0.34 11.07
N TRP A 203 -22.22 -1.21 10.09
CA TRP A 203 -21.41 -2.38 9.78
C TRP A 203 -20.03 -2.02 9.24
N ASP A 204 -19.94 -0.99 8.39
CA ASP A 204 -18.65 -0.48 7.89
C ASP A 204 -17.76 0.01 9.04
N ILE A 205 -18.35 0.78 9.97
CA ILE A 205 -17.63 1.30 11.15
C ILE A 205 -17.21 0.15 12.08
N MET A 206 -18.10 -0.82 12.30
CA MET A 206 -17.81 -1.99 13.12
C MET A 206 -16.68 -2.84 12.50
N TYR A 207 -16.67 -3.03 11.18
CA TYR A 207 -15.60 -3.72 10.46
C TYR A 207 -14.24 -3.08 10.75
N PHE A 208 -14.15 -1.75 10.70
CA PHE A 208 -12.92 -1.05 11.06
C PHE A 208 -12.49 -1.33 12.51
N GLY A 209 -13.41 -1.21 13.47
CA GLY A 209 -13.09 -1.43 14.88
C GLY A 209 -12.70 -2.88 15.20
N VAL A 210 -13.23 -3.86 14.47
CA VAL A 210 -12.90 -5.28 14.65
C VAL A 210 -11.51 -5.59 14.09
N TYR A 211 -11.22 -5.20 12.85
CA TYR A 211 -10.05 -5.68 12.12
C TYR A 211 -8.85 -4.73 12.12
N PHE A 212 -9.04 -3.45 12.51
CA PHE A 212 -7.99 -2.43 12.46
C PHE A 212 -7.80 -1.76 13.83
N GLU A 213 -6.56 -1.38 14.09
CA GLU A 213 -6.12 -0.56 15.23
C GLU A 213 -5.47 0.73 14.74
N CYS A 214 -5.31 1.71 15.63
CA CYS A 214 -4.78 3.00 15.26
C CYS A 214 -3.27 3.12 15.50
N ARG A 215 -2.55 3.56 14.46
CA ARG A 215 -1.21 4.10 14.57
C ARG A 215 -1.27 5.62 14.53
N CYS A 216 -1.16 6.25 15.69
CA CYS A 216 -1.33 7.70 15.83
C CYS A 216 -0.26 8.51 15.10
N TYR A 217 -0.67 9.66 14.59
CA TYR A 217 0.24 10.65 14.03
C TYR A 217 1.08 11.29 15.14
N PRO A 218 2.22 11.92 14.79
CA PRO A 218 3.01 12.67 15.76
C PRO A 218 2.14 13.66 16.55
N LYS A 219 2.34 13.71 17.87
CA LYS A 219 1.58 14.50 18.87
C LYS A 219 0.26 13.88 19.34
N TRP A 220 -0.14 12.72 18.85
CA TRP A 220 -1.35 12.02 19.28
C TRP A 220 -1.02 10.65 19.90
N GLU A 221 -1.86 10.21 20.83
CA GLU A 221 -1.72 8.95 21.55
C GLU A 221 -3.08 8.43 22.05
N GLY A 222 -3.08 7.23 22.61
CA GLY A 222 -4.29 6.48 22.94
C GLY A 222 -4.65 5.46 21.86
N GLU A 223 -5.59 4.58 22.19
CA GLU A 223 -6.03 3.50 21.30
C GLU A 223 -6.74 4.03 20.05
N ASP A 224 -7.42 5.17 20.16
CA ASP A 224 -8.19 5.85 19.10
C ASP A 224 -7.56 7.20 18.66
N CYS A 225 -6.34 7.49 19.15
CA CYS A 225 -5.62 8.74 18.90
C CYS A 225 -6.35 10.02 19.34
N SER A 226 -7.27 9.93 20.31
CA SER A 226 -8.03 11.08 20.82
C SER A 226 -7.23 12.03 21.70
N ARG A 227 -6.12 11.57 22.30
CA ARG A 227 -5.35 12.37 23.27
C ARG A 227 -4.11 12.99 22.65
N LYS A 228 -3.79 14.22 23.05
CA LYS A 228 -2.53 14.86 22.67
C LYS A 228 -1.41 14.35 23.58
N ARG A 229 -0.32 13.88 22.97
CA ARG A 229 0.90 13.49 23.68
C ARG A 229 1.53 14.73 24.31
N LEU A 230 1.63 14.73 25.65
CA LEU A 230 2.31 15.79 26.39
C LEU A 230 3.81 15.74 26.05
N ARG A 231 4.42 16.92 25.89
CA ARG A 231 5.83 17.07 25.54
C ARG A 231 6.74 16.66 26.69
#